data_AF-A0A6P4YQB5-F1
#
_entry.id   AF-A0A6P4YQB5-F1
#
_cell.length_a   1.000
_cell.length_b   1.000
_cell.length_c   1.000
_cell.angle_alpha   90.00
_cell.angle_beta   90.00
_cell.angle_gamma   90.00
#
_symmetry.space_group_name_H-M   'P 1'
#
loop_
_entity.id
_entity.type
_entity.pdbx_description
1 polymer ?
#
loop_
_entity_poly.entity_id
_entity_poly.type
_entity_poly.pdbx_seq_one_letter_code
_entity_poly.pdbx_strand_id
1 'polypeptide(L)'
;MHNTLPSVEIQRERLLLKTYKTCLRTPMENPGPGKVDQTSVDILQNFHPAMLWDYRPVEVLGDGNCLYRALSQAMYGTQHHHLIRLLTALEIAEFPAHYNIEHPNHVDHIKDSRLVLAKYNDLLLEAATSGSYSCMQHIFAASSAVGLCFESYCPPMVPSEYLSLPYTGEWLDEGSEHQREWPSQ
;
A
#
# COMPACT_ATOMS: atom_id res chain seq x y z
N MET A 1 36.55 -8.96 -14.77
CA MET A 1 35.28 -9.71 -14.64
C MET A 1 34.33 -8.85 -13.85
N HIS A 2 33.46 -8.09 -14.53
CA HIS A 2 32.46 -7.27 -13.86
C HIS A 2 31.35 -8.21 -13.39
N ASN A 3 31.25 -8.41 -12.08
CA ASN A 3 30.04 -8.94 -11.45
C ASN A 3 28.95 -7.88 -11.56
N THR A 4 28.19 -7.92 -12.64
CA THR A 4 26.87 -7.29 -12.67
C THR A 4 26.01 -8.05 -11.67
N LEU A 5 25.68 -7.39 -10.55
CA LEU A 5 24.60 -7.84 -9.68
C LEU A 5 23.38 -8.14 -10.56
N PRO A 6 22.69 -9.28 -10.38
CA PRO A 6 21.45 -9.53 -11.09
C PRO A 6 20.54 -8.33 -10.88
N SER A 7 19.96 -7.77 -11.95
CA SER A 7 18.99 -6.67 -11.82
C SER A 7 17.95 -7.08 -10.78
N VAL A 8 17.48 -6.13 -9.97
CA VAL A 8 16.58 -6.40 -8.84
C VAL A 8 15.33 -7.20 -9.28
N GLU A 9 14.97 -7.11 -10.56
CA GLU A 9 13.96 -7.93 -11.25
C GLU A 9 14.19 -9.45 -11.14
N ILE A 10 15.45 -9.93 -11.18
CA ILE A 10 15.81 -11.36 -11.12
C ILE A 10 15.54 -11.96 -9.74
N GLN A 11 15.54 -11.17 -8.67
CA GLN A 11 15.19 -11.65 -7.32
C GLN A 11 13.67 -11.69 -7.08
N ARG A 12 12.90 -10.79 -7.70
CA ARG A 12 11.46 -10.57 -7.43
C ARG A 12 10.58 -11.69 -7.98
N GLU A 13 10.87 -12.16 -9.19
CA GLU A 13 10.16 -13.31 -9.78
C GLU A 13 10.69 -14.65 -9.31
N ARG A 14 11.78 -14.68 -8.53
CA ARG A 14 12.44 -15.91 -8.13
C ARG A 14 11.50 -16.85 -7.38
N LEU A 15 10.59 -16.32 -6.55
CA LEU A 15 9.61 -17.14 -5.83
C LEU A 15 8.59 -17.78 -6.77
N LEU A 16 8.05 -17.03 -7.74
CA LEU A 16 7.15 -17.59 -8.75
C LEU A 16 7.85 -18.58 -9.68
N LEU A 17 9.05 -18.26 -10.13
CA LEU A 17 9.85 -19.10 -11.01
C LEU A 17 10.28 -20.40 -10.31
N LYS A 18 10.76 -20.31 -9.07
CA LYS A 18 11.20 -21.46 -8.26
C LYS A 18 10.03 -22.37 -7.89
N THR A 19 8.90 -21.80 -7.50
CA THR A 19 7.78 -22.58 -6.93
C THR A 19 6.78 -23.01 -7.99
N TYR A 20 6.46 -22.16 -8.95
CA TYR A 20 5.36 -22.35 -9.91
C TYR A 20 5.79 -22.33 -11.38
N LYS A 21 7.06 -22.05 -11.69
CA LYS A 21 7.59 -21.93 -13.07
C LYS A 21 6.79 -20.94 -13.92
N THR A 22 6.38 -19.83 -13.32
CA THR A 22 5.63 -18.74 -13.98
C THR A 22 6.31 -17.39 -13.72
N CYS A 23 5.99 -16.40 -14.54
CA CYS A 23 6.47 -15.01 -14.43
C CYS A 23 5.28 -14.06 -14.33
N LEU A 24 5.51 -12.91 -13.69
CA LEU A 24 4.57 -11.80 -13.76
C LEU A 24 4.83 -11.05 -15.08
N ARG A 25 3.79 -10.49 -15.69
CA ARG A 25 4.01 -9.64 -16.87
C ARG A 25 4.67 -8.34 -16.42
N THR A 26 5.42 -7.70 -17.31
CA THR A 26 5.91 -6.33 -17.07
C THR A 26 4.71 -5.39 -16.93
N PRO A 27 4.67 -4.53 -15.88
CA PRO A 27 3.65 -3.49 -15.76
C PRO A 27 3.63 -2.58 -16.99
N MET A 28 2.44 -2.13 -17.36
CA MET A 28 2.22 -1.20 -18.46
C MET A 28 2.47 0.23 -17.98
N GLU A 29 3.12 1.05 -18.81
CA GLU A 29 3.25 2.49 -18.54
C GLU A 29 1.89 3.21 -18.56
N ASN A 30 0.99 2.78 -19.45
CA ASN A 30 -0.35 3.33 -19.63
C ASN A 30 -1.39 2.19 -19.61
N PRO A 31 -1.73 1.67 -18.43
CA PRO A 31 -2.78 0.67 -18.30
C PRO A 31 -4.11 1.29 -18.76
N GLY A 32 -4.91 0.52 -19.49
CA GLY A 32 -6.16 1.00 -20.06
C GLY A 32 -7.08 1.67 -19.01
N PRO A 33 -7.90 2.66 -19.40
CA PRO A 33 -8.55 3.60 -18.50
C PRO A 33 -9.58 2.99 -17.53
N GLY A 34 -9.97 1.73 -17.75
CA GLY A 34 -11.01 1.06 -16.98
C GLY A 34 -12.39 1.75 -17.06
N LYS A 35 -13.34 1.23 -16.30
CA LYS A 35 -14.65 1.87 -16.10
C LYS A 35 -14.56 2.80 -14.88
N VAL A 36 -15.14 3.99 -14.96
CA VAL A 36 -15.12 4.94 -13.84
C VAL A 36 -15.99 4.43 -12.70
N ASP A 37 -15.47 4.52 -11.47
CA ASP A 37 -16.30 4.36 -10.28
C ASP A 37 -16.92 5.71 -9.90
N GLN A 38 -18.17 5.93 -10.31
CA GLN A 38 -18.89 7.17 -10.02
C GLN A 38 -19.08 7.40 -8.52
N THR A 39 -19.22 6.33 -7.73
CA THR A 39 -19.40 6.46 -6.27
C THR A 39 -18.15 7.08 -5.65
N SER A 40 -16.97 6.57 -6.02
CA SER A 40 -15.70 7.12 -5.56
C SER A 40 -15.46 8.54 -6.07
N VAL A 41 -15.89 8.86 -7.31
CA VAL A 41 -15.86 10.24 -7.81
C VAL A 41 -16.72 11.16 -6.96
N ASP A 42 -17.95 10.77 -6.65
CA ASP A 42 -18.87 11.57 -5.84
C ASP A 42 -18.33 11.78 -4.42
N ILE A 43 -17.71 10.76 -3.83
CA ILE A 43 -17.01 10.87 -2.53
C ILE A 43 -15.86 11.87 -2.63
N LEU A 44 -14.96 11.71 -3.61
CA LEU A 44 -13.83 12.62 -3.77
C LEU A 44 -14.27 14.05 -4.06
N GLN A 45 -15.34 14.24 -4.83
CA GLN A 45 -15.90 15.56 -5.11
C GLN A 45 -16.34 16.29 -3.84
N ASN A 46 -16.86 15.54 -2.84
CA ASN A 46 -17.31 16.10 -1.58
C ASN A 46 -16.19 16.33 -0.56
N PHE A 47 -15.22 15.41 -0.49
CA PHE A 47 -14.20 15.42 0.58
C PHE A 47 -12.84 15.98 0.13
N HIS A 48 -12.44 15.79 -1.13
CA HIS A 48 -11.14 16.20 -1.63
C HIS A 48 -11.10 16.31 -3.18
N PRO A 49 -11.76 17.32 -3.77
CA PRO A 49 -11.93 17.40 -5.23
C PRO A 49 -10.61 17.57 -6.00
N ALA A 50 -9.55 18.07 -5.35
CA ALA A 50 -8.23 18.21 -5.97
C ALA A 50 -7.63 16.86 -6.41
N MET A 51 -7.98 15.75 -5.75
CA MET A 51 -7.58 14.40 -6.19
C MET A 51 -8.06 14.09 -7.61
N LEU A 52 -9.19 14.65 -8.05
CA LEU A 52 -9.76 14.40 -9.37
C LEU A 52 -9.05 15.16 -10.50
N TRP A 53 -8.07 16.01 -10.19
CA TRP A 53 -7.26 16.70 -11.20
C TRP A 53 -6.25 15.76 -11.84
N ASP A 54 -5.60 14.92 -11.03
CA ASP A 54 -4.54 14.02 -11.48
C ASP A 54 -4.95 12.54 -11.45
N TYR A 55 -5.99 12.18 -10.67
CA TYR A 55 -6.42 10.80 -10.48
C TYR A 55 -7.86 10.56 -10.94
N ARG A 56 -8.10 9.35 -11.44
CA ARG A 56 -9.41 8.89 -11.89
C ARG A 56 -9.77 7.59 -11.16
N PRO A 57 -10.80 7.57 -10.30
CA PRO A 57 -11.27 6.34 -9.67
C PRO A 57 -11.77 5.33 -10.72
N VAL A 58 -11.26 4.10 -10.65
CA VAL A 58 -11.63 3.01 -11.56
C VAL A 58 -12.36 1.93 -10.78
N GLU A 59 -13.49 1.48 -11.31
CA GLU A 59 -14.31 0.43 -10.75
C GLU A 59 -13.59 -0.92 -10.79
N VAL A 60 -13.60 -1.61 -9.66
CA VAL A 60 -13.12 -2.98 -9.51
C VAL A 60 -14.19 -3.88 -8.91
N LEU A 61 -14.17 -5.15 -9.27
CA LEU A 61 -15.13 -6.12 -8.74
C LEU A 61 -14.94 -6.32 -7.22
N GLY A 62 -16.01 -6.15 -6.45
CA GLY A 62 -16.05 -6.34 -5.01
C GLY A 62 -16.29 -7.79 -4.58
N ASP A 63 -15.36 -8.69 -4.89
CA ASP A 63 -15.46 -10.14 -4.58
C ASP A 63 -14.47 -10.60 -3.50
N GLY A 64 -14.04 -9.67 -2.63
CA GLY A 64 -12.98 -9.90 -1.64
C GLY A 64 -11.56 -9.96 -2.24
N ASN A 65 -11.40 -9.98 -3.57
CA ASN A 65 -10.10 -9.79 -4.22
C ASN A 65 -9.89 -8.34 -4.70
N CYS A 66 -10.73 -7.39 -4.26
CA CYS A 66 -10.77 -6.04 -4.79
C CYS A 66 -9.40 -5.32 -4.75
N LEU A 67 -8.60 -5.49 -3.68
CA LEU A 67 -7.24 -4.96 -3.63
C LEU A 67 -6.39 -5.45 -4.81
N TYR A 68 -6.28 -6.77 -4.98
CA TYR A 68 -5.46 -7.36 -6.04
C TYR A 68 -6.00 -7.05 -7.43
N ARG A 69 -7.33 -6.91 -7.57
CA ARG A 69 -7.96 -6.46 -8.81
C ARG A 69 -7.63 -5.00 -9.12
N ALA A 70 -7.59 -4.13 -8.11
CA ALA A 70 -7.15 -2.74 -8.25
C ALA A 70 -5.69 -2.65 -8.66
N LEU A 71 -4.81 -3.41 -7.99
CA LEU A 71 -3.39 -3.48 -8.38
C LEU A 71 -3.22 -4.03 -9.80
N SER A 72 -3.93 -5.10 -10.15
CA SER A 72 -3.92 -5.67 -11.49
C SER A 72 -4.42 -4.65 -12.53
N GLN A 73 -5.47 -3.89 -12.22
CA GLN A 73 -6.01 -2.86 -13.10
C GLN A 73 -4.99 -1.73 -13.30
N ALA A 74 -4.36 -1.28 -12.21
CA ALA A 74 -3.35 -0.23 -12.21
C ALA A 74 -2.02 -0.64 -12.84
N MET A 75 -1.70 -1.94 -12.89
CA MET A 75 -0.45 -2.42 -13.50
C MET A 75 -0.65 -2.91 -14.94
N TYR A 76 -1.79 -3.51 -15.27
CA TYR A 76 -2.00 -4.25 -16.52
C TYR A 76 -3.25 -3.83 -17.31
N GLY A 77 -4.01 -2.85 -16.82
CA GLY A 77 -5.25 -2.42 -17.46
C GLY A 77 -6.38 -3.46 -17.40
N THR A 78 -6.24 -4.50 -16.59
CA THR A 78 -7.20 -5.60 -16.44
C THR A 78 -7.28 -6.07 -15.00
N GLN A 79 -8.41 -6.64 -14.56
CA GLN A 79 -8.58 -7.19 -13.21
C GLN A 79 -8.23 -8.67 -13.07
N HIS A 80 -7.65 -9.31 -14.11
CA HIS A 80 -7.49 -10.77 -14.16
C HIS A 80 -6.13 -11.31 -13.67
N HIS A 81 -5.20 -10.47 -13.21
CA HIS A 81 -3.90 -10.94 -12.70
C HIS A 81 -3.98 -11.30 -11.21
N HIS A 82 -4.63 -12.43 -10.93
CA HIS A 82 -4.71 -13.03 -9.60
C HIS A 82 -3.36 -13.52 -9.05
N LEU A 83 -2.31 -13.58 -9.88
CA LEU A 83 -0.95 -13.91 -9.46
C LEU A 83 -0.37 -12.91 -8.45
N ILE A 84 -0.85 -11.66 -8.43
CA ILE A 84 -0.41 -10.67 -7.43
C ILE A 84 -0.74 -11.18 -6.02
N ARG A 85 -1.92 -11.79 -5.81
CA ARG A 85 -2.31 -12.35 -4.51
C ARG A 85 -1.40 -13.49 -4.08
N LEU A 86 -1.08 -14.39 -5.01
CA LEU A 86 -0.15 -15.48 -4.77
C LEU A 86 1.25 -14.95 -4.39
N LEU A 87 1.74 -13.96 -5.13
CA LEU A 87 3.01 -13.28 -4.84
C LEU A 87 3.01 -12.66 -3.44
N THR A 88 1.94 -11.97 -3.07
CA THR A 88 1.76 -11.40 -1.74
C THR A 88 1.83 -12.48 -0.66
N ALA A 89 1.15 -13.62 -0.86
CA ALA A 89 1.20 -14.72 0.11
C ALA A 89 2.61 -15.33 0.23
N LEU A 90 3.32 -15.51 -0.89
CA LEU A 90 4.70 -16.03 -0.90
C LEU A 90 5.66 -15.07 -0.20
N GLU A 91 5.53 -13.77 -0.46
CA GLU A 91 6.30 -12.71 0.20
C GLU A 91 6.12 -12.73 1.72
N ILE A 92 4.86 -12.80 2.19
CA ILE A 92 4.57 -12.85 3.64
C ILE A 92 5.19 -14.11 4.26
N ALA A 93 5.08 -15.26 3.59
CA ALA A 93 5.59 -16.53 4.09
C ALA A 93 7.13 -16.62 4.10
N GLU A 94 7.80 -16.08 3.08
CA GLU A 94 9.27 -16.14 2.94
C GLU A 94 9.96 -15.15 3.89
N PHE A 95 9.30 -14.02 4.19
CA PHE A 95 9.90 -12.90 4.91
C PHE A 95 9.17 -12.55 6.22
N PRO A 96 8.98 -13.50 7.16
CA PRO A 96 8.13 -13.32 8.34
C PRO A 96 8.58 -12.17 9.26
N ALA A 97 9.87 -11.85 9.29
CA ALA A 97 10.42 -10.74 10.09
C ALA A 97 9.77 -9.38 9.75
N HIS A 98 9.28 -9.19 8.52
CA HIS A 98 8.69 -7.94 8.07
C HIS A 98 7.19 -7.82 8.36
N TYR A 99 6.53 -8.93 8.70
CA TYR A 99 5.07 -8.99 8.81
C TYR A 99 4.57 -9.53 10.15
N ASN A 100 5.39 -10.32 10.84
CA ASN A 100 5.08 -10.86 12.16
C ASN A 100 5.64 -9.98 13.27
N ILE A 101 4.76 -9.27 13.98
CA ILE A 101 5.11 -8.39 15.10
C ILE A 101 5.74 -9.15 16.28
N GLU A 102 5.49 -10.47 16.39
CA GLU A 102 6.04 -11.33 17.43
C GLU A 102 7.41 -11.92 17.04
N HIS A 103 7.90 -11.64 15.82
CA HIS A 103 9.17 -12.17 15.35
C HIS A 103 10.35 -11.52 16.10
N PRO A 104 11.36 -12.28 16.56
CA PRO A 104 12.48 -11.72 17.34
C PRO A 104 13.25 -10.60 16.63
N ASN A 105 13.31 -10.66 15.29
CA ASN A 105 13.94 -9.66 14.44
C ASN A 105 12.91 -8.81 13.69
N HIS A 106 11.78 -8.49 14.31
CA HIS A 106 10.72 -7.75 13.63
C HIS A 106 11.21 -6.37 13.14
N VAL A 107 10.85 -6.02 11.91
CA VAL A 107 11.12 -4.71 11.31
C VAL A 107 9.78 -4.04 11.00
N ASP A 108 9.45 -2.98 11.74
CA ASP A 108 8.25 -2.17 11.51
C ASP A 108 8.49 -1.16 10.37
N HIS A 109 7.90 -1.45 9.22
CA HIS A 109 7.93 -0.61 8.02
C HIS A 109 6.79 0.39 7.94
N ILE A 110 5.69 0.15 8.65
CA ILE A 110 4.48 0.97 8.55
C ILE A 110 4.60 2.19 9.47
N LYS A 111 5.25 2.05 10.64
CA LYS A 111 5.59 3.13 11.58
C LYS A 111 4.42 4.07 11.94
N ASP A 112 3.18 3.63 11.72
CA ASP A 112 1.96 4.38 11.99
C ASP A 112 1.15 3.62 13.04
N SER A 113 1.22 4.11 14.28
CA SER A 113 0.56 3.51 15.44
C SER A 113 -0.97 3.59 15.39
N ARG A 114 -1.54 4.32 14.43
CA ARG A 114 -2.99 4.37 14.21
C ARG A 114 -3.48 3.16 13.43
N LEU A 115 -2.58 2.43 12.77
CA LEU A 115 -2.93 1.29 11.96
C LEU A 115 -2.95 0.02 12.81
N VAL A 116 -4.10 -0.65 12.83
CA VAL A 116 -4.23 -1.95 13.46
C VAL A 116 -3.60 -2.99 12.54
N LEU A 117 -2.50 -3.59 13.00
CA LEU A 117 -1.84 -4.69 12.29
C LEU A 117 -2.54 -6.01 12.61
N ALA A 118 -2.75 -6.82 11.57
CA ALA A 118 -3.28 -8.16 11.68
C ALA A 118 -2.24 -9.10 12.31
N LYS A 119 -2.71 -10.16 12.96
CA LYS A 119 -1.84 -11.24 13.42
C LYS A 119 -1.24 -11.95 12.22
N TYR A 120 -0.01 -12.43 12.35
CA TYR A 120 0.73 -13.04 11.24
C TYR A 120 -0.01 -14.20 10.56
N ASN A 121 -0.59 -15.12 11.34
CA ASN A 121 -1.31 -16.27 10.78
C ASN A 121 -2.57 -15.84 10.02
N ASP A 122 -3.29 -14.85 10.54
CA ASP A 122 -4.49 -14.32 9.90
C ASP A 122 -4.12 -13.60 8.60
N LEU A 123 -3.07 -12.77 8.64
CA LEU A 123 -2.53 -12.06 7.48
C LEU A 123 -2.13 -13.03 6.35
N LEU A 124 -1.37 -14.08 6.69
CA LEU A 124 -0.92 -15.07 5.70
C LEU A 124 -2.09 -15.90 5.17
N LEU A 125 -3.01 -16.32 6.04
CA LEU A 125 -4.19 -17.10 5.64
C LEU A 125 -5.09 -16.27 4.72
N GLU A 126 -5.32 -15.00 5.05
CA GLU A 126 -6.06 -14.07 4.21
C GLU A 126 -5.39 -13.96 2.85
N ALA A 127 -4.09 -13.63 2.76
CA ALA A 127 -3.38 -13.55 1.49
C ALA A 127 -3.48 -14.84 0.67
N ALA A 128 -3.37 -16.01 1.31
CA ALA A 128 -3.45 -17.32 0.65
C ALA A 128 -4.88 -17.74 0.23
N THR A 129 -5.92 -17.08 0.73
CA THR A 129 -7.32 -17.47 0.49
C THR A 129 -8.00 -16.53 -0.50
N SER A 130 -8.39 -17.05 -1.67
CA SER A 130 -9.14 -16.27 -2.66
C SER A 130 -10.47 -15.78 -2.08
N GLY A 131 -10.76 -14.50 -2.27
CA GLY A 131 -11.98 -13.86 -1.77
C GLY A 131 -11.93 -13.44 -0.29
N SER A 132 -10.86 -13.72 0.44
CA SER A 132 -10.65 -13.12 1.75
C SER A 132 -10.29 -11.64 1.63
N TYR A 133 -10.75 -10.83 2.58
CA TYR A 133 -10.43 -9.41 2.65
C TYR A 133 -8.92 -9.17 2.82
N SER A 134 -8.49 -7.94 2.56
CA SER A 134 -7.09 -7.55 2.68
C SER A 134 -6.97 -6.27 3.48
N CYS A 135 -6.07 -6.26 4.46
CA CYS A 135 -5.68 -5.10 5.24
C CYS A 135 -4.49 -4.34 4.61
N MET A 136 -4.08 -3.21 5.20
CA MET A 136 -2.97 -2.40 4.68
C MET A 136 -1.62 -3.12 4.60
N GLN A 137 -1.37 -4.11 5.48
CA GLN A 137 -0.15 -4.94 5.36
C GLN A 137 -0.09 -5.69 4.02
N HIS A 138 -1.22 -6.02 3.41
CA HIS A 138 -1.24 -6.62 2.07
C HIS A 138 -0.78 -5.66 0.98
N ILE A 139 -1.01 -4.34 1.13
CA ILE A 139 -0.52 -3.33 0.18
C ILE A 139 1.01 -3.30 0.23
N PHE A 140 1.58 -3.25 1.45
CA PHE A 140 3.02 -3.30 1.64
C PHE A 140 3.63 -4.61 1.12
N ALA A 141 3.04 -5.76 1.46
CA ALA A 141 3.50 -7.05 0.97
C ALA A 141 3.41 -7.16 -0.56
N ALA A 142 2.31 -6.71 -1.17
CA ALA A 142 2.17 -6.69 -2.62
C ALA A 142 3.22 -5.77 -3.27
N SER A 143 3.43 -4.57 -2.72
CA SER A 143 4.45 -3.61 -3.16
C SER A 143 5.85 -4.24 -3.16
N SER A 144 6.23 -4.88 -2.05
CA SER A 144 7.51 -5.60 -1.93
C SER A 144 7.63 -6.74 -2.93
N ALA A 145 6.58 -7.56 -3.07
CA ALA A 145 6.58 -8.72 -3.94
C ALA A 145 6.70 -8.35 -5.43
N VAL A 146 6.03 -7.28 -5.88
CA VAL A 146 6.12 -6.82 -7.28
C VAL A 146 7.28 -5.85 -7.51
N GLY A 147 7.85 -5.27 -6.44
CA GLY A 147 8.93 -4.29 -6.50
C GLY A 147 8.50 -2.93 -7.05
N LEU A 148 7.25 -2.53 -6.81
CA LEU A 148 6.70 -1.21 -7.17
C LEU A 148 6.21 -0.49 -5.92
N CYS A 149 6.30 0.83 -5.91
CA CYS A 149 5.68 1.63 -4.85
C CYS A 149 4.18 1.76 -5.13
N PHE A 150 3.36 1.55 -4.09
CA PHE A 150 1.92 1.77 -4.17
C PHE A 150 1.51 2.88 -3.22
N GLU A 151 0.69 3.79 -3.72
CA GLU A 151 0.04 4.83 -2.92
C GLU A 151 -1.39 4.40 -2.65
N SER A 152 -1.81 4.48 -1.39
CA SER A 152 -3.19 4.25 -0.99
C SER A 152 -3.78 5.56 -0.51
N TYR A 153 -4.98 5.86 -0.98
CA TYR A 153 -5.74 7.01 -0.53
C TYR A 153 -7.04 6.54 0.12
N CYS A 154 -7.24 6.92 1.38
CA CYS A 154 -8.48 6.74 2.09
C CYS A 154 -9.07 8.14 2.37
N PRO A 155 -10.24 8.49 1.80
CA PRO A 155 -10.88 9.75 2.12
C PRO A 155 -11.09 9.86 3.64
N PRO A 156 -10.89 11.04 4.24
CA PRO A 156 -11.09 11.20 5.66
C PRO A 156 -12.55 10.88 6.02
N MET A 157 -12.76 9.80 6.78
CA MET A 157 -14.09 9.41 7.29
C MET A 157 -14.52 10.22 8.52
N VAL A 158 -13.72 11.20 8.93
CA VAL A 158 -13.90 11.97 10.17
C VAL A 158 -14.35 13.40 9.82
N PRO A 159 -15.29 14.01 10.56
CA PRO A 159 -15.64 15.42 10.37
C PRO A 159 -14.38 16.29 10.29
N SER A 160 -14.38 17.25 9.36
CA SER A 160 -13.23 18.11 9.00
C SER A 160 -12.56 18.81 10.20
N GLU A 161 -13.27 18.90 11.31
CA GLU A 161 -12.84 19.37 12.63
C GLU A 161 -11.53 18.69 13.11
N TYR A 162 -11.34 17.40 12.81
CA TYR A 162 -10.16 16.63 13.23
C TYR A 162 -8.98 16.69 12.24
N LEU A 163 -9.19 17.26 11.05
CA LEU A 163 -8.14 17.46 10.03
C LEU A 163 -7.45 18.83 10.18
N SER A 164 -7.90 19.64 11.13
CA SER A 164 -7.38 20.99 11.38
C SER A 164 -6.00 21.01 12.07
N LEU A 165 -5.51 19.87 12.53
CA LEU A 165 -4.14 19.74 13.03
C LEU A 165 -3.23 19.35 11.85
N PRO A 166 -2.19 20.14 11.54
CA PRO A 166 -1.26 19.80 10.47
C PRO A 166 -0.63 18.43 10.72
N TYR A 167 -0.69 17.55 9.70
CA TYR A 167 -0.07 16.21 9.70
C TYR A 167 1.47 16.25 9.65
N THR A 168 2.07 17.43 9.58
CA THR A 168 3.51 17.63 9.69
C THR A 168 3.84 17.91 11.14
N GLY A 169 4.66 17.04 11.76
CA GLY A 169 5.22 17.31 13.08
C GLY A 169 5.81 18.72 13.10
N GLU A 170 5.55 19.44 14.19
CA GLU A 170 6.21 20.70 14.47
C GLU A 170 7.71 20.48 14.28
N TRP A 171 8.31 21.28 13.40
CA TRP A 171 9.76 21.43 13.42
C TRP A 171 10.10 21.89 14.83
N LEU A 172 10.74 21.02 15.61
CA LEU A 172 11.42 21.45 16.83
C LEU A 172 12.54 22.37 16.38
N ASP A 173 12.21 23.66 16.30
CA ASP A 173 13.18 24.74 16.19
C ASP A 173 13.87 24.82 17.57
N GLU A 174 14.83 23.92 17.79
CA GLU A 174 15.81 24.04 18.88
C GLU A 174 16.72 25.23 18.55
N GLY A 175 16.23 26.45 18.79
CA GLY A 175 17.07 27.63 18.58
C GLY A 175 16.36 28.98 18.56
N SER A 176 15.83 29.43 19.70
CA SER A 176 16.08 30.82 20.14
C SER A 176 15.54 31.08 21.54
N GLU A 177 16.48 31.33 22.45
CA GLU A 177 16.26 32.08 23.67
C GLU A 177 15.53 33.40 23.37
N HIS A 178 14.54 33.77 24.17
CA HIS A 178 14.54 35.09 24.83
C HIS A 178 13.46 35.16 25.92
N GLN A 179 13.93 35.25 27.16
CA GLN A 179 13.24 35.82 28.28
C GLN A 179 12.75 37.24 27.93
N ARG A 180 11.49 37.55 28.24
CA ARG A 180 11.12 38.81 28.89
C ARG A 180 9.68 38.78 29.40
N GLU A 181 9.56 38.61 30.71
CA GLU A 181 8.42 39.07 31.51
C GLU A 181 8.25 40.58 31.37
N TRP A 182 7.00 41.07 31.34
CA TRP A 182 6.54 42.28 32.04
C TRP A 182 5.01 42.21 32.22
N PRO A 183 4.47 42.38 33.44
CA PRO A 183 3.03 42.51 33.67
C PRO A 183 2.60 43.99 33.73
N SER A 184 1.40 44.28 33.21
CA SER A 184 0.58 45.46 33.50
C SER A 184 -0.84 45.08 33.08
N GLN A 185 -1.90 45.08 33.89
CA GLN A 185 -2.24 45.82 35.11
C GLN A 185 -2.98 44.91 36.09
#